data_AF-A0A3D5YG46-F1
#
_entry.id   AF-A0A3D5YG46-F1
#
_cell.length_a   1.000
_cell.length_b   1.000
_cell.length_c   1.000
_cell.angle_alpha   90.00
_cell.angle_beta   90.00
_cell.angle_gamma   90.00
#
_symmetry.space_group_name_H-M   'P 1'
#
loop_
_entity.id
_entity.type
_entity.pdbx_description
1 polymer ?
#
loop_
_entity_poly.entity_id
_entity_poly.type
_entity_poly.pdbx_seq_one_letter_code
_entity_poly.pdbx_strand_id
1 'polypeptide(L)' 'MVGLEDHVFPLSNSLMDTKLLEEERRLMYVAITRAEDHLFFSYANSRMTR' A
#
# COMPACT_ATOMS: atom_id res chain seq x y z
N MET A 1 1.78 6.16 -6.70
CA MET A 1 0.90 5.56 -5.69
C MET A 1 0.80 6.49 -4.48
N VAL A 2 -0.41 6.65 -3.95
CA VAL A 2 -0.71 7.52 -2.81
C VAL A 2 -1.19 6.67 -1.63
N GLY A 3 -1.03 7.17 -0.40
CA GLY A 3 -1.56 6.49 0.78
C GLY A 3 -0.75 5.27 1.21
N LEU A 4 0.58 5.31 1.04
CA LEU A 4 1.51 4.30 1.59
C LEU A 4 1.66 4.42 3.11
N GLU A 5 0.53 4.52 3.80
CA GLU A 5 0.45 4.85 5.22
C GLU A 5 0.15 3.61 6.05
N ASP A 6 0.66 3.60 7.29
CA ASP A 6 0.29 2.60 8.27
C ASP A 6 -1.24 2.54 8.36
N HIS A 7 -1.78 1.32 8.30
CA HIS A 7 -3.21 1.01 8.29
C HIS A 7 -3.97 1.27 6.97
N VAL A 8 -3.37 1.99 6.02
CA VAL A 8 -3.93 2.20 4.65
C VAL A 8 -3.28 1.25 3.65
N PHE A 9 -1.97 1.08 3.72
CA PHE A 9 -1.23 0.10 2.93
C PHE A 9 0.04 -0.35 3.69
N PRO A 10 0.14 -1.63 4.11
CA PRO A 10 -0.87 -2.67 3.99
C PRO A 10 -2.13 -2.37 4.83
N LEU A 11 -3.27 -2.90 4.41
CA LEU A 11 -4.49 -2.82 5.22
C LEU A 11 -4.25 -3.40 6.62
N SER A 12 -4.75 -2.77 7.69
CA SER A 12 -4.52 -3.20 9.08
C SER A 12 -4.82 -4.68 9.36
N ASN A 13 -5.86 -5.21 8.73
CA ASN A 13 -6.26 -6.61 8.88
C ASN A 13 -5.31 -7.59 8.20
N SER A 14 -4.54 -7.14 7.20
CA SER A 14 -3.54 -7.96 6.51
C SER A 14 -2.28 -8.21 7.35
N LEU A 15 -2.00 -7.35 8.34
CA LEU A 15 -0.82 -7.47 9.20
C LEU A 15 -0.86 -8.71 10.12
N MET A 16 -2.07 -9.23 10.39
CA MET A 16 -2.28 -10.37 11.29
C MET A 16 -2.38 -11.71 10.55
N ASP A 17 -2.47 -11.71 9.23
CA ASP A 17 -2.58 -12.92 8.40
C ASP A 17 -1.57 -12.85 7.25
N THR A 18 -0.55 -13.71 7.30
CA THR A 18 0.50 -13.81 6.28
C THR A 18 -0.08 -13.96 4.87
N LYS A 19 -1.20 -14.67 4.69
CA LYS A 19 -1.81 -14.84 3.37
C LYS A 19 -2.36 -13.52 2.83
N LEU A 20 -3.01 -12.73 3.69
CA LEU A 20 -3.51 -11.40 3.31
C LEU A 20 -2.36 -10.43 3.07
N LEU A 21 -1.30 -10.50 3.86
CA LEU A 21 -0.09 -9.71 3.64
C LEU A 21 0.56 -10.01 2.27
N GLU A 22 0.57 -11.27 1.86
CA GLU A 22 1.06 -11.69 0.55
C GLU A 22 0.17 -11.23 -0.62
N GLU A 23 -1.13 -11.06 -0.40
CA GLU A 23 -2.02 -10.42 -1.38
C GLU A 23 -1.73 -8.91 -1.49
N GLU A 24 -1.58 -8.20 -0.37
CA GLU A 24 -1.21 -6.78 -0.37
C GLU A 24 0.14 -6.55 -1.05
N ARG A 25 1.13 -7.43 -0.81
CA ARG A 25 2.43 -7.40 -1.50
C ARG A 25 2.27 -7.57 -3.01
N ARG A 26 1.38 -8.44 -3.47
CA ARG A 26 1.06 -8.60 -4.90
C ARG A 26 0.39 -7.36 -5.47
N LEU A 27 -0.51 -6.72 -4.73
CA LEU A 27 -1.11 -5.44 -5.13
C LEU A 27 -0.05 -4.35 -5.29
N MET A 28 0.91 -4.24 -4.35
CA MET A 28 2.04 -3.32 -4.48
C MET A 28 2.89 -3.63 -5.71
N TYR A 29 3.20 -4.90 -5.94
CA TYR A 29 3.99 -5.32 -7.10
C TYR A 29 3.32 -4.88 -8.41
N VAL A 30 2.00 -5.07 -8.54
CA VAL A 30 1.24 -4.60 -9.70
C VAL A 30 1.28 -3.08 -9.80
N ALA A 31 1.10 -2.35 -8.69
CA ALA A 31 1.16 -0.89 -8.68
C ALA A 31 2.53 -0.34 -9.12
N ILE A 32 3.63 -1.01 -8.72
CA ILE A 32 4.99 -0.65 -9.12
C ILE A 32 5.20 -0.92 -10.61
N THR A 33 4.84 -2.12 -11.07
CA THR A 33 5.07 -2.55 -12.46
C THR A 33 4.15 -1.90 -13.49
N ARG A 34 3.16 -1.12 -13.04
CA ARG A 34 2.30 -0.30 -13.91
C ARG A 34 2.95 0.97 -14.41
N ALA A 35 3.98 1.48 -13.74
CA ALA A 35 4.70 2.66 -14.18
C ALA A 35 5.79 2.28 -15.19
N GLU A 36 5.81 2.92 -16.35
CA GLU A 36 6.79 2.67 -17.41
C GLU A 36 8.02 3.56 -17.26
N ASP A 37 7.82 4.88 -17.09
CA ASP A 37 8.92 5.85 -17.03
C ASP A 37 9.20 6.37 -15.61
N HIS A 38 8.16 6.85 -14.91
CA HIS A 38 8.29 7.49 -13.61
C HIS A 38 7.26 6.97 -12.60
N LEU A 39 7.75 6.60 -11.43
CA LEU A 39 6.93 6.15 -10.31
C LEU A 39 7.14 7.09 -9.11
N PHE A 40 6.06 7.71 -8.66
CA PHE A 40 6.07 8.54 -7.47
C PHE A 40 5.30 7.87 -6.33
N PHE A 41 5.86 7.94 -5.14
CA PHE A 41 5.27 7.47 -3.90
C PHE A 41 4.95 8.65 -3.00
N SER A 42 3.84 8.58 -2.27
CA SER A 42 3.48 9.58 -1.27
C SER A 42 2.88 8.95 -0.02
N TYR A 43 3.23 9.54 1.12
CA TYR A 43 2.81 9.17 2.47
C TYR A 43 2.35 10.45 3.18
N ALA A 44 1.29 10.34 4.00
CA ALA A 44 0.89 11.40 4.92
C ALA A 44 1.20 10.99 6.37
N ASN A 45 1.81 11.89 7.12
CA ASN A 45 2.11 11.66 8.55
C ASN A 45 0.85 11.60 9.44
N SER A 46 -0.29 12.08 8.95
CA SER A 46 -1.57 12.02 9.64
C SER A 46 -2.71 12.10 8.63
N ARG A 47 -3.69 11.20 8.77
CA ARG A 47 -4.91 11.17 7.97
C ARG A 47 -6.13 11.24 8.89
N MET A 48 -7.00 12.21 8.65
CA MET A 48 -8.30 12.27 9.33
C MET A 48 -9.28 11.37 8.58
N THR A 49 -9.49 10.17 9.11
CA THR A 49 -10.50 9.22 8.61
C THR A 49 -11.76 9.41 9.45
N ARG A 50 -12.92 9.63 8.81
CA ARG A 50 -14.21 9.79 9.49
C ARG A 50 -14.75 8.47 10.03
#